data_AF-A0A645JNE3-F1
#
_entry.id   AF-A0A645JNE3-F1
#
_cell.length_a   1.000
_cell.length_b   1.000
_cell.length_c   1.000
_cell.angle_alpha   90.00
_cell.angle_beta   90.00
_cell.angle_gamma   90.00
#
_symmetry.space_group_name_H-M   'P 1'
#
loop_
_entity.id
_entity.type
_entity.pdbx_description
1 polymer ?
#
loop_
_entity_poly.entity_id
_entity_poly.type
_entity_poly.pdbx_seq_one_letter_code
_entity_poly.pdbx_strand_id
1 'polypeptide(L)' 'MTHSPYTSEERLEAGIKDNLVRLAVGLENVEDIISDLDQALNKIL' A
#
# COMPACT_ATOMS: atom_id res chain seq x y z
N MET A 1 8.63 5.42 -2.13
CA MET A 1 8.15 6.79 -1.83
C MET A 1 8.80 7.35 -0.56
N THR A 2 8.52 6.85 0.65
CA THR A 2 9.21 7.35 1.86
C THR A 2 10.52 6.62 2.18
N HIS A 3 10.68 5.40 1.68
CA HIS A 3 11.84 4.53 1.94
C HIS A 3 12.73 4.32 0.70
N SER A 4 12.54 5.09 -0.38
CA SER A 4 13.38 4.92 -1.58
C SER A 4 14.87 5.27 -1.40
N PRO A 5 15.29 6.08 -0.40
CA PRO A 5 16.72 6.32 -0.17
C PRO A 5 17.48 5.09 0.36
N TYR A 6 16.81 4.11 0.98
CA TYR A 6 17.44 2.92 1.54
C TYR A 6 17.74 1.87 0.45
N THR A 7 18.81 1.12 0.64
CA THR A 7 19.11 -0.06 -0.18
C THR A 7 18.03 -1.12 -0.03
N SER A 8 17.93 -2.04 -1.00
CA SER A 8 16.95 -3.13 -0.91
C SER A 8 17.19 -4.04 0.29
N GLU A 9 18.44 -4.22 0.73
CA GLU A 9 18.80 -5.01 1.90
C GLU A 9 18.33 -4.35 3.20
N GLU A 10 18.64 -3.06 3.41
CA GLU A 10 18.16 -2.30 4.58
C GLU A 10 16.63 -2.26 4.66
N ARG A 11 15.93 -2.12 3.52
CA ARG A 11 14.46 -2.18 3.50
C ARG A 11 13.95 -3.56 3.92
N LEU A 12 14.57 -4.63 3.41
CA LEU A 12 14.17 -6.00 3.70
C LEU A 12 14.40 -6.35 5.17
N GLU A 13 15.53 -5.93 5.75
CA GLU A 13 15.84 -6.08 7.18
C GLU A 13 14.82 -5.36 8.06
N ALA A 14 14.33 -4.20 7.62
CA ALA A 14 13.25 -3.47 8.28
C ALA A 14 11.84 -4.05 8.03
N GLY A 15 11.72 -5.17 7.31
CA GLY A 15 10.44 -5.81 6.97
C GLY A 15 9.66 -5.12 5.85
N ILE A 16 10.27 -4.18 5.14
CA ILE A 16 9.66 -3.41 4.03
C ILE A 16 9.91 -4.16 2.72
N LYS A 17 8.92 -4.96 2.33
CA LYS A 17 8.94 -5.70 1.04
C LYS A 17 8.58 -4.76 -0.11
N ASP A 18 9.07 -5.05 -1.31
CA ASP A 18 8.78 -4.23 -2.50
C ASP A 18 7.29 -4.23 -2.88
N ASN A 19 6.52 -5.24 -2.48
CA ASN A 19 5.07 -5.32 -2.67
C ASN A 19 4.25 -4.80 -1.47
N LEU A 20 4.89 -4.18 -0.47
CA LEU A 20 4.19 -3.64 0.69
C LEU A 20 3.49 -2.33 0.32
N VAL A 21 2.15 -2.33 0.39
CA VAL A 21 1.31 -1.13 0.29
C VAL A 21 0.85 -0.75 1.69
N ARG A 22 1.01 0.53 2.05
CA ARG A 22 0.53 1.08 3.33
C ARG A 22 -0.67 1.99 3.07
N LEU A 23 -1.81 1.69 3.68
CA LEU A 23 -3.01 2.51 3.61
C LEU A 23 -3.22 3.27 4.93
N ALA A 24 -3.46 4.57 4.85
CA ALA A 24 -3.90 5.39 5.99
C ALA A 24 -5.39 5.67 5.80
N VAL A 25 -6.24 4.97 6.55
CA VAL A 25 -7.71 5.06 6.43
C VAL A 25 -8.18 6.33 7.14
N GLY A 26 -8.98 7.15 6.45
CA GLY A 26 -9.55 8.38 7.00
C GLY A 26 -10.90 8.17 7.67
N LEU A 27 -11.78 9.17 7.59
CA LEU A 27 -13.12 9.18 8.18
C LEU A 27 -14.23 9.15 7.12
N GLU A 28 -13.88 8.73 5.91
CA GLU A 28 -14.81 8.57 4.80
C GLU A 28 -15.84 7.47 5.09
N ASN A 29 -16.88 7.40 4.25
CA ASN A 29 -17.81 6.30 4.28
C ASN A 29 -17.08 4.97 3.97
N VAL A 30 -17.40 3.92 4.72
CA VAL A 30 -16.70 2.64 4.63
C VAL A 30 -16.97 1.91 3.31
N GLU A 31 -18.19 2.03 2.78
CA GLU A 31 -18.56 1.43 1.50
C GLU A 31 -17.83 2.08 0.32
N ASP A 32 -17.60 3.40 0.36
CA ASP A 32 -16.81 4.11 -0.66
C ASP A 32 -15.36 3.62 -0.69
N ILE A 33 -14.71 3.50 0.48
CA ILE A 33 -13.32 3.01 0.59
C ILE A 33 -13.21 1.57 0.08
N ILE A 34 -14.16 0.70 0.44
CA ILE A 34 -14.18 -0.68 -0.05
C ILE A 34 -14.35 -0.71 -1.57
N SER A 35 -15.31 0.04 -2.11
CA SER A 35 -15.58 0.11 -3.55
C SER A 35 -14.36 0.60 -4.33
N ASP A 36 -13.65 1.61 -3.84
CA ASP A 36 -12.46 2.15 -4.49
C ASP A 36 -11.30 1.13 -4.52
N LEU A 37 -11.08 0.43 -3.40
CA LEU A 37 -10.06 -0.63 -3.32
C LEU A 37 -10.40 -1.80 -4.24
N ASP A 38 -11.66 -2.25 -4.25
CA ASP A 38 -12.13 -3.32 -5.13
C ASP A 38 -11.97 -2.94 -6.60
N GLN A 39 -12.34 -1.71 -6.97
CA GLN A 39 -12.16 -1.21 -8.34
C GLN A 39 -10.69 -1.20 -8.75
N ALA A 40 -9.79 -0.74 -7.88
CA ALA A 40 -8.36 -0.66 -8.17
C ALA A 40 -7.72 -2.05 -8.32
N LEU A 41 -8.03 -2.98 -7.42
CA LEU A 41 -7.47 -4.33 -7.41
C LEU A 41 -7.96 -5.17 -8.60
N ASN A 42 -9.24 -5.04 -8.98
CA ASN A 42 -9.81 -5.74 -10.14
C ASN A 42 -9.26 -5.28 -11.49
N LYS A 43 -8.52 -4.16 -11.56
CA LYS A 43 -7.85 -3.74 -12.81
C LYS A 43 -6.52 -4.46 -13.05
N ILE A 44 -5.98 -5.11 -12.03
CA ILE A 44 -4.66 -5.76 -12.05
C ILE A 44 -4.80 -7.29 -12.08
N LEU A 45 -5.97 -7.80 -11.69
CA LEU A 45 -6.40 -9.20 -11.86
C LEU A 45 -6.93 -9.45 -13.28
#